data_AF-A0A1F6DVP1-F1
#
_entry.id   AF-A0A1F6DVP1-F1
#
_cell.length_a   1.000
_cell.length_b   1.000
_cell.length_c   1.000
_cell.angle_alpha   90.00
_cell.angle_beta   90.00
_cell.angle_gamma   90.00
#
_symmetry.space_group_name_H-M   'P 1'
#
loop_
_entity.id
_entity.type
_entity.pdbx_description
1 polymer ?
#
loop_
_entity_poly.entity_id
_entity_poly.type
_entity_poly.pdbx_seq_one_letter_code
_entity_poly.pdbx_strand_id
1 'polypeptide(L)'
;MKGIKRLEKAEILKTAMRIVEGAKKSVKVTMLAKEEIRSPLPAKYFSLLKKKMASGVRVTRVGFGSNKEFTSLKTRVEIKSKNYQFYSVPKAGYQRMLLIDDAKLMYANTAGKKQNFFYTEDPETVRKYGKYFKNTCR
;
A
#
# COMPACT_ATOMS: atom_id res chain seq x y z
N MET A 1 11.24 -18.89 5.44
CA MET A 1 10.23 -19.34 4.46
C MET A 1 10.30 -18.44 3.23
N LYS A 2 10.91 -18.89 2.13
CA LYS A 2 10.90 -18.18 0.85
C LYS A 2 9.78 -18.77 0.00
N GLY A 3 8.62 -18.12 -0.04
CA GLY A 3 7.46 -18.64 -0.77
C GLY A 3 6.29 -17.66 -0.75
N ILE A 4 5.40 -17.80 -1.74
CA ILE A 4 4.18 -17.00 -1.86
C ILE A 4 3.10 -17.63 -0.97
N LYS A 5 2.64 -16.90 0.04
CA LYS A 5 1.52 -17.30 0.90
C LYS A 5 0.23 -16.62 0.44
N ARG A 6 -0.81 -17.39 0.13
CA ARG A 6 -2.17 -16.85 -0.04
C ARG A 6 -2.73 -16.43 1.33
N LEU A 7 -3.40 -15.30 1.37
CA LEU A 7 -4.03 -14.75 2.58
C LEU A 7 -5.54 -14.87 2.49
N GLU A 8 -6.14 -15.37 3.57
CA GLU A 8 -7.59 -15.34 3.75
C GLU A 8 -8.08 -13.93 4.06
N LYS A 9 -9.35 -13.63 3.73
CA LYS A 9 -9.92 -12.28 3.87
C LYS A 9 -9.77 -11.71 5.28
N ALA A 10 -9.99 -12.54 6.30
CA ALA A 10 -9.86 -12.16 7.71
C ALA A 10 -8.41 -11.83 8.11
N GLU A 11 -7.42 -12.39 7.41
CA GLU A 11 -6.00 -12.20 7.72
C GLU A 11 -5.38 -11.00 7.01
N ILE A 12 -6.01 -10.44 5.98
CA ILE A 12 -5.41 -9.38 5.13
C ILE A 12 -5.02 -8.17 5.99
N LEU A 13 -5.97 -7.59 6.73
CA LEU A 13 -5.70 -6.39 7.52
C LEU A 13 -4.71 -6.68 8.65
N LYS A 14 -4.85 -7.83 9.33
CA LYS A 14 -3.93 -8.26 10.40
C LYS A 14 -2.51 -8.39 9.87
N THR A 15 -2.34 -9.01 8.71
CA THR A 15 -1.04 -9.19 8.06
C THR A 15 -0.46 -7.86 7.62
N ALA A 16 -1.26 -7.00 6.99
CA ALA A 16 -0.86 -5.66 6.56
C ALA A 16 -0.35 -4.81 7.74
N MET A 17 -1.10 -4.78 8.84
CA MET A 17 -0.69 -4.07 10.06
C MET A 17 0.62 -4.63 10.61
N ARG A 18 0.74 -5.96 10.73
CA ARG A 18 1.95 -6.62 11.25
C ARG A 18 3.19 -6.30 10.42
N ILE A 19 3.10 -6.31 9.09
CA ILE A 19 4.28 -6.04 8.25
C ILE A 19 4.65 -4.55 8.25
N VAL A 20 3.67 -3.65 8.34
CA VAL A 20 3.92 -2.20 8.52
C VAL A 20 4.56 -1.94 9.88
N GLU A 21 4.11 -2.63 10.93
CA GLU A 21 4.72 -2.56 12.26
C GLU A 21 6.18 -3.05 12.27
N GLY A 22 6.53 -4.00 11.39
CA GLY A 22 7.91 -4.43 11.19
C GLY A 22 8.78 -3.51 10.32
N ALA A 23 8.22 -2.48 9.69
CA ALA A 23 8.95 -1.62 8.75
C ALA A 23 10.04 -0.79 9.44
N LYS A 24 11.21 -0.71 8.81
CA LYS A 24 12.40 0.01 9.31
C LYS A 24 12.87 1.14 8.40
N LYS A 25 12.60 1.07 7.10
CA LYS A 25 13.13 2.00 6.07
C LYS A 25 12.03 2.63 5.23
N SER A 26 11.11 1.82 4.71
CA SER A 26 10.08 2.29 3.79
C SER A 26 8.78 1.50 3.85
N VAL A 27 7.67 2.20 3.60
CA VAL A 27 6.35 1.64 3.36
C VAL A 27 5.82 2.27 2.07
N LYS A 28 5.58 1.45 1.05
CA LYS A 28 4.98 1.89 -0.22
C LYS A 28 3.65 1.19 -0.40
N VAL A 29 2.59 1.94 -0.68
CA VAL A 29 1.24 1.37 -0.79
C VAL A 29 0.48 2.02 -1.94
N THR A 30 -0.28 1.21 -2.66
CA THR A 30 -1.24 1.70 -3.65
C THR A 30 -2.66 1.65 -3.11
N MET A 31 -3.50 2.60 -3.52
CA MET A 31 -4.91 2.66 -3.13
C MET A 31 -5.78 3.05 -4.32
N LEU A 32 -7.01 2.56 -4.35
CA LEU A 32 -8.03 3.04 -5.27
C LEU A 32 -8.92 4.03 -4.52
N ALA A 33 -8.97 5.28 -4.97
CA ALA A 33 -9.66 6.37 -4.29
C ALA A 33 -11.13 6.03 -4.01
N LYS A 34 -11.85 5.51 -5.00
CA LYS A 34 -13.23 5.05 -4.85
C LYS A 34 -13.43 4.04 -3.71
N GLU A 35 -12.49 3.11 -3.54
CA GLU A 35 -12.56 2.08 -2.50
C GLU A 35 -12.26 2.64 -1.11
N GLU A 36 -11.30 3.57 -1.00
CA GLU A 36 -10.99 4.26 0.26
C GLU A 36 -12.12 5.19 0.72
N ILE A 37 -12.91 5.72 -0.20
CA ILE A 37 -14.14 6.47 0.14
C ILE A 37 -15.19 5.51 0.68
N ARG A 38 -15.47 4.41 -0.05
CA ARG A 38 -16.53 3.45 0.29
C ARG A 38 -16.23 2.66 1.56
N SER A 39 -14.98 2.26 1.75
CA SER A 39 -14.54 1.37 2.83
C SER A 39 -13.17 1.83 3.31
N PRO A 40 -13.10 2.93 4.09
CA PRO A 40 -11.84 3.50 4.53
C PRO A 40 -11.06 2.52 5.41
N LEU A 41 -9.73 2.57 5.31
CA LEU A 41 -8.87 1.88 6.26
C LEU A 41 -9.14 2.38 7.70
N PRO A 42 -9.00 1.50 8.71
CA PRO A 42 -9.30 1.87 10.09
C PRO A 42 -8.27 2.87 10.63
N ALA A 43 -8.70 3.76 11.54
CA ALA A 43 -7.85 4.82 12.11
C ALA A 43 -6.53 4.30 12.71
N LYS A 44 -6.55 3.12 13.34
CA LYS A 44 -5.36 2.45 13.88
C LYS A 44 -4.26 2.21 12.86
N TYR A 45 -4.61 1.97 11.59
CA TYR A 45 -3.64 1.82 10.51
C TYR A 45 -2.90 3.14 10.24
N PHE A 46 -3.63 4.25 10.21
CA PHE A 46 -3.04 5.58 10.03
C PHE A 46 -2.20 6.01 11.23
N SER A 47 -2.63 5.70 12.45
CA SER A 47 -1.83 5.92 13.66
C SER A 47 -0.51 5.15 13.61
N LEU A 48 -0.53 3.90 13.12
CA LEU A 48 0.68 3.11 12.92
C LEU A 48 1.62 3.74 11.88
N LEU A 49 1.09 4.22 10.74
CA LEU A 49 1.91 4.93 9.75
C LEU A 49 2.54 6.20 10.33
N LYS A 50 1.78 6.99 11.10
CA LYS A 50 2.31 8.20 11.77
C LYS A 50 3.45 7.86 12.72
N LYS A 51 3.30 6.82 13.54
CA LYS A 51 4.35 6.31 14.43
C LYS A 51 5.61 5.92 13.64
N LYS A 52 5.44 5.24 12.50
CA LYS A 52 6.55 4.85 11.63
C LYS A 52 7.26 6.03 10.99
N MET A 53 6.51 7.02 10.52
CA MET A 53 7.10 8.25 10.00
C MET A 53 7.87 9.03 11.06
N ALA A 54 7.36 9.07 12.30
CA ALA A 54 8.06 9.68 13.43
C ALA A 54 9.39 8.96 13.74
N SER A 55 9.45 7.63 13.54
CA SER A 55 10.69 6.86 13.66
C SER A 55 11.58 6.89 12.41
N GLY A 56 11.34 7.79 11.46
CA GLY A 56 12.18 7.96 10.26
C GLY A 56 11.82 7.07 9.07
N VAL A 57 10.78 6.24 9.14
CA VAL A 57 10.35 5.40 8.02
C VAL A 57 9.68 6.25 6.94
N ARG A 58 10.12 6.12 5.69
CA ARG A 58 9.51 6.82 4.54
C ARG A 58 8.22 6.13 4.11
N VAL A 59 7.12 6.87 4.04
CA VAL A 59 5.82 6.37 3.59
C VAL A 59 5.48 7.01 2.25
N THR A 60 5.32 6.18 1.22
CA THR A 60 4.85 6.58 -0.11
C THR A 60 3.49 5.97 -0.38
N ARG A 61 2.49 6.80 -0.65
CA ARG A 61 1.14 6.38 -1.04
C ARG A 61 0.88 6.77 -2.48
N VAL A 62 0.40 5.83 -3.28
CA VAL A 62 0.01 6.06 -4.67
C VAL A 62 -1.49 5.85 -4.80
N GLY A 63 -2.22 6.94 -4.96
CA GLY A 63 -3.65 6.93 -5.14
C GLY A 63 -4.02 6.87 -6.62
N PHE A 64 -4.91 5.94 -6.97
CA PHE A 64 -5.50 5.81 -8.29
C PHE A 64 -6.93 6.32 -8.28
N GLY A 65 -7.27 7.26 -9.16
CA GLY A 65 -8.60 7.86 -9.17
C GLY A 65 -8.69 9.13 -10.01
N SER A 66 -9.85 9.76 -9.96
CA SER A 66 -10.12 11.08 -10.55
C SER A 66 -9.84 12.21 -9.55
N ASN A 67 -9.62 13.42 -10.06
CA ASN A 67 -9.43 14.62 -9.23
C ASN A 67 -10.58 14.81 -8.23
N LYS A 68 -11.83 14.56 -8.66
CA LYS A 68 -13.01 14.65 -7.79
C LYS A 68 -12.93 13.70 -6.59
N GLU A 69 -12.49 12.46 -6.82
CA GLU A 69 -12.32 11.48 -5.74
C GLU A 69 -11.18 11.86 -4.78
N PHE A 70 -10.08 12.43 -5.27
CA PHE A 70 -8.99 12.91 -4.42
C PHE A 70 -9.38 14.13 -3.59
N THR A 71 -10.15 15.06 -4.14
CA THR A 71 -10.69 16.19 -3.37
C THR A 71 -11.49 15.70 -2.16
N SER A 72 -12.31 14.66 -2.32
CA SER A 72 -13.06 14.04 -1.21
C SER A 72 -12.20 13.29 -0.19
N LEU A 73 -10.96 12.95 -0.54
CA LEU A 73 -10.03 12.20 0.31
C LEU A 73 -8.93 13.05 0.92
N LYS A 74 -8.81 14.32 0.52
CA LYS A 74 -7.66 15.21 0.82
C LYS A 74 -7.25 15.17 2.29
N THR A 75 -8.20 15.36 3.19
CA THR A 75 -7.96 15.37 4.66
C THR A 75 -7.52 14.02 5.24
N ARG A 76 -7.78 12.91 4.54
CA ARG A 76 -7.42 11.54 4.96
C ARG A 76 -6.11 11.06 4.35
N VAL A 77 -5.78 11.51 3.15
CA VAL A 77 -4.61 11.04 2.39
C VAL A 77 -3.45 12.02 2.40
N GLU A 78 -3.66 13.29 2.72
CA GLU A 78 -2.56 14.23 2.89
C GLU A 78 -2.12 14.25 4.37
N ILE A 79 -0.96 13.66 4.65
CA ILE A 79 -0.34 13.71 5.97
C ILE A 79 0.82 14.70 5.89
N LYS A 80 0.79 15.74 6.73
CA LYS A 80 1.89 16.70 6.85
C LYS A 80 3.08 16.02 7.57
N SER A 81 4.03 15.49 6.81
CA SER A 81 5.29 14.95 7.32
C SER A 81 6.34 14.94 6.23
N LYS A 82 7.59 15.26 6.57
CA LYS A 82 8.74 15.16 5.64
C LYS A 82 9.00 13.72 5.16
N ASN A 83 8.52 12.73 5.91
CA ASN A 83 8.66 11.31 5.59
C ASN A 83 7.43 10.77 4.86
N TYR A 84 6.50 11.63 4.43
CA TYR A 84 5.29 11.25 3.71
C TYR A 84 5.29 11.80 2.28
N GLN A 85 4.95 10.95 1.32
CA GLN A 85 4.73 11.35 -0.06
C GLN A 85 3.43 10.72 -0.57
N PHE A 86 2.62 11.52 -1.28
CA PHE A 86 1.40 11.07 -1.93
C PHE A 86 1.46 11.40 -3.42
N TYR A 87 1.19 10.41 -4.27
CA TYR A 87 1.11 10.54 -5.72
C TYR A 87 -0.31 10.23 -6.16
N SER A 88 -0.97 11.19 -6.83
CA SER A 88 -2.25 10.97 -7.50
C SER A 88 -2.02 10.56 -8.95
N VAL A 89 -2.58 9.43 -9.36
CA VAL A 89 -2.46 8.92 -10.73
C VAL A 89 -3.84 8.55 -11.30
N PRO A 90 -4.01 8.63 -12.64
CA PRO A 90 -5.21 8.14 -13.30
C PRO A 90 -5.48 6.66 -12.96
N LYS A 91 -6.75 6.25 -13.02
CA LYS A 91 -7.18 4.91 -12.57
C LYS A 91 -6.56 3.73 -13.34
N ALA A 92 -6.10 3.95 -14.58
CA ALA A 92 -5.58 2.88 -15.44
C ALA A 92 -4.36 2.19 -14.82
N GLY A 93 -4.28 0.87 -14.97
CA GLY A 93 -3.14 0.08 -14.48
C GLY A 93 -3.04 -0.08 -12.96
N TYR A 94 -4.09 0.23 -12.20
CA TYR A 94 -4.12 0.01 -10.75
C TYR A 94 -3.83 -1.45 -10.38
N GLN A 95 -2.84 -1.64 -9.50
CA GLN A 95 -2.60 -2.89 -8.80
C GLN A 95 -2.57 -2.62 -7.30
N ARG A 96 -3.33 -3.38 -6.51
CA ARG A 96 -3.37 -3.22 -5.05
C ARG A 96 -2.14 -3.86 -4.41
N MET A 97 -1.30 -3.07 -3.76
CA MET A 97 -0.01 -3.50 -3.24
C MET A 97 0.37 -2.77 -1.96
N LEU A 98 1.17 -3.45 -1.13
CA LEU A 98 1.85 -2.93 0.04
C LEU A 98 3.26 -3.54 0.06
N LEU A 99 4.27 -2.71 -0.14
CA LEU A 99 5.68 -3.08 -0.19
C LEU A 99 6.42 -2.45 0.99
N ILE A 100 7.09 -3.27 1.79
CA ILE A 100 7.81 -2.87 3.00
C ILE A 100 9.30 -3.10 2.80
N ASP A 101 10.09 -2.08 3.07
CA ASP A 101 11.56 -2.10 3.07
C ASP A 101 12.19 -2.68 1.80
N ASP A 102 11.47 -2.63 0.67
CA ASP A 102 11.83 -3.28 -0.59
C ASP A 102 12.14 -4.79 -0.45
N ALA A 103 11.53 -5.44 0.54
CA ALA A 103 11.80 -6.83 0.92
C ALA A 103 10.54 -7.68 1.19
N LYS A 104 9.42 -7.07 1.62
CA LYS A 104 8.18 -7.78 1.91
C LYS A 104 7.04 -7.19 1.10
N LEU A 105 6.29 -8.03 0.40
CA LEU A 105 5.22 -7.60 -0.47
C LEU A 105 3.91 -8.28 -0.09
N MET A 106 2.87 -7.47 0.09
CA MET A 106 1.49 -7.93 -0.06
C MET A 106 0.92 -7.38 -1.35
N TYR A 107 0.20 -8.20 -2.10
CA TYR A 107 -0.44 -7.78 -3.33
C TYR A 107 -1.75 -8.52 -3.57
N ALA A 108 -2.67 -7.87 -4.28
CA ALA A 108 -3.83 -8.54 -4.81
C ALA A 108 -3.57 -9.00 -6.25
N ASN A 109 -3.98 -10.21 -6.56
CA ASN A 109 -4.11 -10.69 -7.93
C ASN A 109 -5.58 -10.86 -8.27
N THR A 110 -6.01 -10.21 -9.34
CA THR A 110 -7.34 -10.35 -9.93
C THR A 110 -7.24 -11.29 -11.14
N ALA A 111 -6.96 -12.56 -10.88
CA ALA A 111 -7.12 -13.62 -11.87
C ALA A 111 -8.60 -14.07 -11.83
N GLY A 112 -9.39 -13.68 -12.83
CA GLY A 112 -10.83 -13.98 -12.91
C GLY A 112 -11.73 -13.09 -12.05
N LYS A 113 -12.90 -13.60 -11.63
CA LYS A 113 -13.94 -12.84 -10.89
C LYS A 113 -13.65 -12.65 -9.38
N LYS A 114 -12.62 -13.29 -8.83
CA LYS A 114 -12.29 -13.23 -7.39
C LYS A 114 -10.94 -12.56 -7.17
N GLN A 115 -10.91 -11.60 -6.24
CA GLN A 115 -9.67 -10.96 -5.81
C GLN A 115 -8.98 -11.84 -4.77
N ASN A 116 -7.79 -12.33 -5.09
CA ASN A 116 -6.96 -13.10 -4.17
C ASN A 116 -5.83 -12.24 -3.63
N PHE A 117 -5.51 -12.40 -2.35
CA PHE A 117 -4.44 -11.65 -1.69
C PHE A 117 -3.28 -12.58 -1.37
N PHE A 118 -2.07 -12.07 -1.55
CA PHE A 118 -0.84 -12.82 -1.36
C PHE A 118 0.15 -12.01 -0.54
N TYR A 119 1.01 -12.73 0.18
CA TYR A 119 2.18 -12.24 0.87
C TYR A 119 3.41 -12.98 0.35
N THR A 120 4.51 -12.27 0.16
CA THR A 120 5.79 -12.87 -0.21
C THR A 120 6.97 -12.04 0.28
N GLU A 121 8.07 -12.72 0.55
CA GLU A 121 9.41 -12.14 0.77
C GLU A 121 10.39 -12.61 -0.31
N ASP A 122 9.88 -13.21 -1.39
CA ASP A 122 10.67 -13.64 -2.52
C ASP A 122 11.32 -12.42 -3.23
N PRO A 123 12.66 -12.34 -3.30
CA PRO A 123 13.35 -11.16 -3.83
C PRO A 123 13.03 -10.85 -5.29
N GLU A 124 12.79 -11.87 -6.12
CA GLU A 124 12.50 -11.66 -7.55
C GLU A 124 11.12 -11.03 -7.74
N THR A 125 10.11 -11.60 -7.06
CA THR A 125 8.74 -11.08 -7.05
C THR A 125 8.72 -9.66 -6.49
N VAL A 126 9.37 -9.44 -5.34
CA VAL A 126 9.47 -8.13 -4.70
C VAL A 126 10.11 -7.10 -5.64
N ARG A 127 11.21 -7.46 -6.33
CA ARG A 127 11.89 -6.58 -7.28
C ARG A 127 11.01 -6.24 -8.48
N LYS A 128 10.25 -7.20 -9.02
CA LYS A 128 9.31 -6.98 -10.12
C LYS A 128 8.26 -5.93 -9.76
N TYR A 129 7.63 -6.06 -8.59
CA TYR A 129 6.64 -5.08 -8.12
C TYR A 129 7.28 -3.77 -7.63
N GLY A 130 8.52 -3.79 -7.15
CA GLY A 130 9.28 -2.57 -6.86
C GLY A 130 9.47 -1.67 -8.09
N LYS A 131 9.63 -2.25 -9.28
CA LYS A 131 9.70 -1.49 -10.55
C LYS A 131 8.40 -0.76 -10.85
N TYR A 132 7.24 -1.31 -10.47
CA TYR A 132 5.94 -0.64 -10.63
C TYR A 132 5.94 0.71 -9.92
N PHE A 133 6.29 0.74 -8.63
CA PHE A 133 6.35 1.99 -7.86
C PHE A 133 7.33 3.01 -8.47
N LYS A 134 8.50 2.56 -8.98
CA LYS A 134 9.46 3.45 -9.65
C LYS A 134 8.91 4.09 -10.93
N ASN A 135 8.04 3.39 -11.66
CA ASN A 135 7.46 3.89 -12.90
C ASN A 135 6.24 4.78 -12.65
N THR A 136 5.48 4.50 -11.59
CA THR A 136 4.26 5.24 -11.25
C THR A 136 4.54 6.50 -10.42
N CYS A 137 5.62 6.55 -9.65
CA CYS A 137 6.00 7.70 -8.82
C CYS A 137 7.01 8.63 -9.51
N ARG A 138 6.97 8.73 -10.85
CA ARG A 138 7.80 9.67 -11.61
C ARG A 138 7.20 11.08 -11.60
#